data_AF-A0A0N0ACT7-F1
#
_entry.id   AF-A0A0N0ACT7-F1
#
_cell.length_a   1.000
_cell.length_b   1.000
_cell.length_c   1.000
_cell.angle_alpha   90.00
_cell.angle_beta   90.00
_cell.angle_gamma   90.00
#
_symmetry.space_group_name_H-M   'P 1'
#
loop_
_entity.id
_entity.type
_entity.pdbx_description
1 polymer ?
#
loop_
_entity_poly.entity_id
_entity_poly.type
_entity_poly.pdbx_seq_one_letter_code
_entity_poly.pdbx_strand_id
1 'polypeptide(L)' 'MSITQQHLLDTFRARSLGEPAPPAPGTHEWQVVREWRDERNVRAALAGRPARRRLRDALRRWRRPT' A
#
# COMPACT_ATOMS: atom_id res chain seq x y z
N MET A 1 -8.45 -18.04 16.85
CA MET A 1 -7.18 -18.01 16.10
C MET A 1 -7.21 -16.87 15.09
N SER A 2 -6.12 -16.12 14.92
CA SER A 2 -6.04 -15.01 13.94
C SER A 2 -5.43 -15.47 12.61
N ILE A 3 -5.92 -14.92 11.49
CA ILE A 3 -5.42 -15.21 10.13
C ILE A 3 -3.92 -14.94 9.99
N THR A 4 -3.42 -13.89 10.65
CA THR A 4 -1.99 -13.54 10.64
C THR A 4 -1.16 -14.58 11.39
N GLN A 5 -1.67 -15.10 12.51
CA GLN A 5 -0.99 -16.14 13.29
C GLN A 5 -0.91 -17.45 12.53
N GLN A 6 -2.00 -17.84 11.85
CA GLN A 6 -2.02 -19.04 11.00
C GLN A 6 -1.02 -18.91 9.85
N HIS A 7 -1.00 -17.75 9.18
CA HIS A 7 -0.07 -17.49 8.09
C HIS A 7 1.40 -17.65 8.51
N LEU A 8 1.77 -17.15 9.69
CA LEU A 8 3.14 -17.29 10.22
C LEU A 8 3.54 -18.75 10.44
N LEU A 9 2.61 -19.58 10.93
CA LEU A 9 2.85 -21.02 11.10
C LEU A 9 2.99 -21.73 9.75
N ASP A 10 2.15 -21.38 8.78
CA ASP A 10 2.19 -21.97 7.45
C ASP A 10 3.44 -21.54 6.66
N THR A 11 3.93 -20.31 6.85
CA THR A 11 5.23 -19.88 6.29
C THR A 11 6.39 -20.64 6.92
N PHE A 12 6.37 -20.80 8.24
CA PHE A 12 7.41 -21.58 8.94
C PHE A 12 7.42 -23.04 8.47
N ARG A 13 6.24 -23.65 8.31
CA ARG A 13 6.10 -25.01 7.78
C ARG A 13 6.59 -25.12 6.34
N ALA A 14 6.16 -24.22 5.45
CA ALA A 14 6.57 -24.22 4.04
C ALA A 14 8.10 -24.09 3.92
N ARG A 15 8.72 -23.20 4.70
CA ARG A 15 10.18 -23.04 4.76
C ARG A 15 10.90 -24.30 5.25
N SER A 16 10.31 -25.02 6.22
CA SER A 16 10.88 -26.26 6.75
C SER A 16 10.77 -27.43 5.76
N LEU A 17 9.76 -27.41 4.89
CA LEU A 17 9.50 -28.43 3.88
C LEU A 17 10.15 -28.13 2.52
N GLY A 18 10.75 -26.95 2.34
CA GLY A 18 11.27 -26.50 1.04
C GLY A 18 10.19 -26.11 0.04
N GLU A 19 8.97 -25.93 0.51
CA GLU A 19 7.80 -25.55 -0.28
C GLU A 19 7.69 -24.02 -0.42
N PRO A 20 7.10 -23.51 -1.52
CA PRO A 20 6.90 -22.08 -1.69
C PRO A 20 6.01 -21.52 -0.57
N ALA A 21 6.39 -20.36 -0.04
CA ALA A 21 5.65 -19.70 1.02
C ALA A 21 4.21 -19.36 0.56
N PRO A 22 3.19 -19.57 1.42
CA PRO A 22 1.84 -19.12 1.10
C PRO A 22 1.82 -17.61 0.87
N PRO A 23 0.95 -17.10 -0.01
CA PRO A 23 0.86 -15.66 -0.27
C PRO A 23 0.50 -14.93 1.02
N ALA A 24 1.16 -13.80 1.26
CA ALA A 24 0.92 -13.03 2.48
C ALA A 24 -0.52 -12.50 2.50
N PRO A 25 -1.28 -12.75 3.58
CA PRO A 25 -2.62 -12.23 3.74
C PRO A 25 -2.55 -10.69 3.77
N GLY A 26 -3.48 -10.06 3.07
CA GLY A 26 -3.55 -8.61 2.94
C GLY A 26 -2.74 -7.97 1.82
N THR A 27 -1.88 -8.71 1.10
CA THR A 27 -1.14 -8.13 -0.05
C THR A 27 -2.08 -7.69 -1.17
N HIS A 28 -3.13 -8.48 -1.42
CA HIS A 28 -4.17 -8.17 -2.41
C HIS A 28 -5.03 -6.98 -1.98
N GLU A 29 -5.35 -6.89 -0.68
CA GLU A 29 -6.13 -5.79 -0.12
C GLU A 29 -5.35 -4.46 -0.18
N TRP A 30 -4.03 -4.49 0.07
CA TRP A 30 -3.16 -3.33 -0.10
C TRP A 30 -3.03 -2.87 -1.55
N GLN A 31 -3.03 -3.80 -2.51
CA GLN A 31 -3.03 -3.46 -3.93
C GLN A 31 -4.33 -2.74 -4.32
N VAL A 32 -5.48 -3.24 -3.85
CA VAL A 32 -6.79 -2.59 -4.06
C VAL A 32 -6.84 -1.20 -3.40
N VAL A 33 -6.30 -1.04 -2.19
CA VAL A 33 -6.21 0.28 -1.52
C VAL A 33 -5.33 1.25 -2.31
N ARG A 34 -4.21 0.77 -2.89
CA ARG A 34 -3.32 1.59 -3.71
C ARG A 34 -4.00 2.03 -4.99
N GLU A 35 -4.64 1.09 -5.68
CA GLU A 35 -5.37 1.34 -6.92
C GLU A 35 -6.53 2.31 -6.72
N TRP A 36 -7.31 2.14 -5.64
CA TRP A 36 -8.38 3.07 -5.28
C TRP A 36 -7.88 4.47 -4.96
N ARG A 37 -6.70 4.59 -4.32
CA ARG A 37 -6.06 5.87 -4.06
C ARG A 37 -5.62 6.55 -5.35
N ASP A 38 -5.07 5.79 -6.29
CA ASP A 38 -4.61 6.29 -7.59
C ASP A 38 -5.79 6.73 -8.46
N GLU A 39 -6.88 5.97 -8.50
CA GLU A 39 -8.12 6.36 -9.17
C GLU A 39 -8.66 7.68 -8.60
N ARG A 40 -8.63 7.85 -7.27
CA ARG A 40 -9.07 9.07 -6.61
C ARG A 40 -8.18 10.28 -6.94
N ASN A 41 -6.87 10.06 -7.13
CA ASN A 41 -5.94 11.10 -7.55
C ASN A 41 -6.18 11.52 -9.00
N VAL A 42 -6.38 10.55 -9.90
CA VAL A 42 -6.71 10.79 -11.31
C VAL A 42 -8.05 11.53 -11.42
N ARG A 43 -9.07 11.07 -10.69
CA ARG A 43 -10.39 11.71 -10.66
C ARG A 43 -10.34 13.12 -10.09
N ALA A 44 -9.50 13.37 -9.09
CA ALA A 44 -9.28 14.72 -8.56
C ALA A 44 -8.59 15.65 -9.59
N ALA A 45 -7.65 15.11 -10.37
CA ALA A 45 -6.99 15.85 -11.46
C ALA A 45 -7.98 16.18 -12.60
N LEU A 46 -8.80 15.20 -13.01
CA LEU A 46 -9.83 15.37 -14.04
C LEU A 46 -10.95 16.33 -13.60
N ALA A 47 -11.31 16.33 -12.32
CA ALA A 47 -12.31 17.24 -11.75
C ALA A 47 -11.81 18.70 -11.62
N GLY A 48 -10.65 19.05 -12.18
CA GLY A 48 -10.09 20.40 -12.12
C GLY A 48 -9.74 20.87 -10.71
N ARG A 49 -9.79 19.96 -9.71
CA ARG A 49 -9.47 20.29 -8.33
C ARG A 49 -7.97 20.54 -8.26
N PRO A 50 -7.51 21.73 -7.87
CA PRO A 50 -6.12 22.09 -8.05
C PRO A 50 -5.24 21.26 -7.13
N ALA A 51 -4.60 20.22 -7.69
CA ALA A 51 -3.47 19.52 -7.10
C ALA A 51 -2.34 20.49 -6.68
N ARG A 52 -2.39 21.74 -7.16
CA ARG A 52 -1.52 22.86 -6.75
C ARG A 52 -1.44 23.05 -5.24
N ARG A 53 -2.48 22.77 -4.45
CA ARG A 53 -2.40 22.91 -2.98
C ARG A 53 -1.49 21.84 -2.36
N ARG A 54 -1.64 20.59 -2.79
CA ARG A 54 -0.77 19.47 -2.40
C ARG A 54 0.66 19.62 -2.94
N LEU A 55 0.81 20.11 -4.18
CA LEU A 55 2.11 20.41 -4.77
C LEU A 55 2.81 21.55 -3.99
N ARG A 56 2.08 22.60 -3.62
CA ARG A 56 2.61 23.69 -2.76
C ARG A 56 3.04 23.17 -1.39
N ASP A 57 2.27 22.28 -0.78
CA ASP A 57 2.61 21.73 0.54
C ASP A 57 3.82 20.80 0.46
N ALA A 58 3.91 19.97 -0.59
CA ALA A 58 5.07 19.14 -0.87
C ALA A 58 6.33 19.98 -1.15
N LEU A 59 6.22 21.02 -1.99
CA LEU A 59 7.30 21.98 -2.26
C LEU A 59 7.72 22.77 -1.02
N ARG A 60 6.77 23.16 -0.15
CA ARG A 60 7.07 23.79 1.14
C ARG A 60 7.83 22.85 2.07
N ARG A 61 7.46 21.56 2.07
CA ARG A 61 8.12 20.54 2.87
C ARG A 61 9.54 20.27 2.36
N TRP A 62 9.72 20.21 1.03
CA TRP A 62 11.04 20.08 0.39
C TRP A 62 11.94 21.29 0.61
N ARG A 63 11.38 22.51 0.62
CA ARG A 63 12.14 23.74 0.94
C ARG A 63 12.44 23.93 2.42
N ARG A 64 11.97 23.03 3.30
CA ARG A 64 12.38 23.00 4.70
C ARG A 64 13.33 21.82 4.91
N PRO A 65 14.64 22.01 4.79
CA PRO A 65 15.58 21.04 5.30
C PRO A 65 15.51 21.13 6.83
N THR A 66 15.03 20.07 7.47
CA THR A 66 15.38 19.75 8.86
C THR A 66 16.37 18.62 8.81
#